data_AF-A0A9P1F0K9-F1
#
_entry.id   AF-A0A9P1F0K9-F1
#
_cell.length_a   1.000
_cell.length_b   1.000
_cell.length_c   1.000
_cell.angle_alpha   90.00
_cell.angle_beta   90.00
_cell.angle_gamma   90.00
#
_symmetry.space_group_name_H-M   'P 1'
#
loop_
_entity.id
_entity.type
_entity.pdbx_description
1 polymer ?
#
loop_
_entity_poly.entity_id
_entity_poly.type
_entity_poly.pdbx_seq_one_letter_code
_entity_poly.pdbx_strand_id
1 'polypeptide(L)'
;MTGPSQLEAVLSLPQVRVKDIKATCDKLQKFVAGGADQLMVISDFDFTLSRFADKSGSRCSSCYCVFDNAVGTNNPEWCRKFVGLYHKYGPVEHDHSLSIEEKVPFMEAWWQQSHELIIKGGFNRQAIDDYVAHCNIQLRDNADIMMKKMSLHAVPFIIFSAGIGTIIEMYLKHKFGRVEPNTHIVSNMMGFDENGFVNAFSEPLIHVFCKNSSVLPADLTFSEQIHGRKNVILMGDSVGDAFMDVGVEEEQLSLKIGFVNHDVDKLVDKYLNYFDIVLVDDQSMDVPNRILEAIYAKSY
;
A
#
# COMPACT_ATOMS: atom_id res chain seq x y z
N MET A 1 -0.11 -23.96 -20.80
CA MET A 1 1.24 -24.10 -20.22
C MET A 1 1.96 -22.77 -20.31
N THR A 2 1.87 -21.95 -19.26
CA THR A 2 2.71 -20.76 -19.09
C THR A 2 4.11 -21.25 -18.67
N GLY A 3 5.04 -21.31 -19.63
CA GLY A 3 6.38 -21.84 -19.39
C GLY A 3 7.26 -20.88 -18.56
N PRO A 4 8.38 -21.37 -18.00
CA PRO A 4 9.41 -20.55 -17.31
C PRO A 4 9.80 -19.28 -18.08
N SER A 5 9.74 -19.34 -19.41
CA SER A 5 10.08 -18.26 -20.32
C SER A 5 9.23 -16.99 -20.18
N GLN A 6 7.98 -17.08 -19.71
CA GLN A 6 7.14 -15.88 -19.57
C GLN A 6 7.49 -15.05 -18.33
N LEU A 7 7.82 -15.70 -17.21
CA LEU A 7 8.22 -15.02 -15.99
C LEU A 7 9.63 -14.43 -16.13
N GLU A 8 10.54 -15.13 -16.79
CA GLU A 8 11.87 -14.59 -17.16
C GLU A 8 11.76 -13.35 -18.06
N ALA A 9 10.78 -13.33 -18.98
CA ALA A 9 10.51 -12.17 -19.81
C ALA A 9 10.01 -10.96 -18.98
N VAL A 10 9.26 -11.18 -17.90
CA VAL A 10 8.86 -10.11 -16.98
C VAL A 10 10.07 -9.49 -16.31
N LEU A 11 11.03 -10.31 -15.85
CA LEU A 11 12.25 -9.81 -15.20
C LEU A 11 13.19 -9.05 -16.15
N SER A 12 12.98 -9.19 -17.45
CA SER A 12 13.76 -8.53 -18.51
C SER A 12 13.16 -7.20 -18.97
N LEU A 13 12.02 -6.77 -18.40
CA LEU A 13 11.36 -5.52 -18.80
C LEU A 13 12.21 -4.29 -18.42
N PRO A 14 12.20 -3.20 -19.21
CA PRO A 14 13.09 -2.05 -19.01
C PRO A 14 12.93 -1.34 -17.66
N GLN A 15 11.75 -1.38 -17.06
CA GLN A 15 11.48 -0.78 -15.75
C GLN A 15 11.81 -1.70 -14.58
N VAL A 16 12.12 -2.97 -14.84
CA VAL A 16 12.36 -3.98 -13.80
C VAL A 16 13.85 -4.02 -13.47
N ARG A 17 14.16 -4.03 -12.18
CA ARG A 17 15.50 -4.26 -11.62
C ARG A 17 15.42 -5.41 -10.64
N VAL A 18 16.38 -6.32 -10.75
CA VAL A 18 16.45 -7.54 -9.92
C VAL A 18 17.91 -7.76 -9.56
N LYS A 19 18.18 -7.97 -8.26
CA LYS A 19 19.55 -8.18 -7.76
C LYS A 19 20.05 -9.59 -8.07
N ASP A 20 19.21 -10.59 -7.82
CA ASP A 20 19.48 -12.01 -8.09
C ASP A 20 18.36 -12.60 -8.95
N ILE A 21 18.58 -12.59 -10.27
CA ILE A 21 17.60 -13.08 -11.25
C ILE A 21 17.29 -14.56 -11.01
N LYS A 22 18.30 -15.37 -10.72
CA LYS A 22 18.12 -16.82 -10.54
C LYS A 22 17.28 -17.10 -9.31
N ALA A 23 17.64 -16.51 -8.16
CA ALA A 23 16.88 -16.69 -6.93
C ALA A 23 15.42 -16.19 -7.08
N THR A 24 15.22 -15.09 -7.79
CA THR A 24 13.88 -14.54 -8.08
C THR A 24 13.07 -15.47 -8.98
N CYS A 25 13.67 -16.03 -10.04
CA CYS A 25 13.02 -17.04 -10.87
C CYS A 25 12.66 -18.31 -10.09
N ASP A 26 13.59 -18.84 -9.30
CA ASP A 26 13.36 -20.04 -8.47
C ASP A 26 12.20 -19.79 -7.48
N LYS A 27 12.13 -18.58 -6.91
CA LYS A 27 11.02 -18.16 -6.05
C LYS A 27 9.71 -18.09 -6.83
N LEU A 28 9.65 -17.41 -7.97
CA LEU A 28 8.45 -17.32 -8.81
C LEU A 28 7.93 -18.70 -9.24
N GLN A 29 8.81 -19.66 -9.55
CA GLN A 29 8.42 -21.03 -9.87
C GLN A 29 7.71 -21.72 -8.69
N LYS A 30 8.14 -21.49 -7.45
CA LYS A 30 7.47 -22.00 -6.26
C LYS A 30 6.08 -21.37 -6.08
N PHE A 31 5.92 -20.08 -6.35
CA PHE A 31 4.62 -19.42 -6.36
C PHE A 31 3.66 -20.03 -7.39
N VAL A 32 4.13 -20.23 -8.63
CA VAL A 32 3.35 -20.91 -9.68
C VAL A 32 3.00 -22.35 -9.29
N ALA A 33 3.94 -23.08 -8.67
CA ALA A 33 3.70 -24.43 -8.19
C ALA A 33 2.68 -24.46 -7.05
N GLY A 34 2.64 -23.46 -6.15
CA GLY A 34 1.67 -23.35 -5.07
C GLY A 34 0.26 -22.98 -5.55
N GLY A 35 0.14 -22.18 -6.62
CA GLY A 35 -1.14 -21.75 -7.16
C GLY A 35 -1.90 -20.75 -6.27
N ALA A 36 -3.11 -20.41 -6.67
CA ALA A 36 -3.95 -19.41 -5.98
C ALA A 36 -4.31 -19.80 -4.54
N ASP A 37 -4.48 -21.10 -4.26
CA ASP A 37 -4.94 -21.60 -2.95
C ASP A 37 -3.91 -21.39 -1.84
N GLN A 38 -2.62 -21.27 -2.20
CA GLN A 38 -1.54 -20.99 -1.24
C GLN A 38 -1.15 -19.52 -1.19
N LEU A 39 -1.73 -18.67 -2.04
CA LEU A 39 -1.32 -17.28 -2.24
C LEU A 39 -2.12 -16.32 -1.36
N MET A 40 -1.45 -15.39 -0.71
CA MET A 40 -2.04 -14.11 -0.28
C MET A 40 -1.22 -12.94 -0.78
N VAL A 41 -1.84 -11.76 -0.87
CA VAL A 41 -1.20 -10.53 -1.31
C VAL A 41 -1.35 -9.46 -0.25
N ILE A 42 -0.26 -8.82 0.14
CA ILE A 42 -0.24 -7.67 1.04
C ILE A 42 0.37 -6.49 0.28
N SER A 43 -0.32 -5.36 0.28
CA SER A 43 0.11 -4.17 -0.44
C SER A 43 -0.05 -2.94 0.42
N ASP A 44 0.92 -2.04 0.38
CA ASP A 44 0.65 -0.66 0.73
C ASP A 44 -0.36 -0.03 -0.26
N PHE A 45 -0.99 1.08 0.13
CA PHE A 45 -1.91 1.83 -0.71
C PHE A 45 -1.29 3.05 -1.37
N ASP A 46 -0.81 4.00 -0.58
CA ASP A 46 -0.41 5.32 -1.05
C ASP A 46 0.88 5.23 -1.85
N PHE A 47 0.84 5.59 -3.14
CA PHE A 47 1.99 5.49 -4.04
C PHE A 47 2.48 4.05 -4.28
N THR A 48 1.72 3.03 -3.86
CA THR A 48 1.88 1.60 -4.23
C THR A 48 0.68 1.08 -5.04
N LEU A 49 -0.55 1.14 -4.53
CA LEU A 49 -1.75 0.89 -5.35
C LEU A 49 -2.18 2.15 -6.08
N SER A 50 -2.07 3.31 -5.41
CA SER A 50 -2.29 4.61 -6.02
C SER A 50 -1.03 5.11 -6.74
N ARG A 51 -1.22 5.84 -7.83
CA ARG A 51 -0.17 6.48 -8.62
C ARG A 51 0.59 7.48 -7.78
N PHE A 52 1.89 7.61 -8.06
CA PHE A 52 2.69 8.72 -7.58
C PHE A 52 2.47 9.97 -8.42
N ALA A 53 2.42 9.83 -9.74
CA ALA A 53 2.15 10.90 -10.68
C ALA A 53 1.02 10.55 -11.65
N ASP A 54 0.23 11.55 -12.02
CA ASP A 54 -0.78 11.41 -13.05
C ASP A 54 -0.15 11.37 -14.46
N LYS A 55 -0.98 11.23 -15.50
CA LYS A 55 -0.50 11.16 -16.88
C LYS A 55 0.13 12.47 -17.39
N SER A 56 -0.07 13.58 -16.69
CA SER A 56 0.59 14.87 -16.99
C SER A 56 1.94 15.02 -16.28
N GLY A 57 2.29 14.10 -15.38
CA GLY A 57 3.47 14.20 -14.52
C GLY A 57 3.23 14.97 -13.22
N SER A 58 1.98 15.37 -12.94
CA SER A 58 1.65 16.08 -11.69
C SER A 58 1.51 15.09 -10.54
N ARG A 59 1.91 15.50 -9.33
CA ARG A 59 1.86 14.65 -8.13
C ARG A 59 0.42 14.29 -7.79
N CYS A 60 0.14 13.00 -7.65
CA CYS A 60 -1.12 12.49 -7.12
C CYS A 60 -1.18 12.65 -5.59
N SER A 61 -2.40 12.67 -5.05
CA SER A 61 -2.64 12.77 -3.61
C SER A 61 -2.39 11.44 -2.90
N SER A 62 -1.84 11.49 -1.68
CA SER A 62 -1.98 10.41 -0.70
C SER A 62 -3.31 10.54 0.05
N CYS A 63 -3.63 9.58 0.92
CA CYS A 63 -4.81 9.65 1.78
C CYS A 63 -4.85 10.93 2.63
N TYR A 64 -3.71 11.37 3.16
CA TYR A 64 -3.64 12.59 3.98
C TYR A 64 -3.86 13.87 3.16
N CYS A 65 -3.48 13.88 1.87
CA CYS A 65 -3.66 15.03 1.00
C CYS A 65 -5.13 15.36 0.69
N VAL A 66 -6.08 14.48 1.03
CA VAL A 66 -7.52 14.79 1.00
C VAL A 66 -7.83 16.00 1.89
N PHE A 67 -7.11 16.16 3.00
CA PHE A 67 -7.25 17.31 3.91
C PHE A 67 -6.44 18.55 3.51
N ASP A 68 -5.54 18.44 2.52
CA ASP A 68 -4.77 19.59 2.02
C ASP A 68 -5.59 20.39 1.01
N ASN A 69 -6.06 19.71 -0.04
CA ASN A 69 -6.65 20.37 -1.21
C ASN A 69 -8.12 20.75 -0.99
N ALA A 70 -8.93 19.85 -0.42
CA ALA A 70 -10.37 20.07 -0.27
C ALA A 70 -10.71 21.02 0.89
N VAL A 71 -9.87 21.05 1.92
CA VAL A 71 -9.99 22.00 3.03
C VAL A 71 -9.50 23.39 2.61
N GLY A 72 -8.52 23.49 1.71
CA GLY A 72 -8.00 24.78 1.22
C GLY A 72 -9.07 25.69 0.60
N THR A 73 -10.09 25.13 -0.05
CA THR A 73 -11.19 25.91 -0.65
C THR A 73 -12.13 26.52 0.39
N ASN A 74 -12.38 25.84 1.51
CA ASN A 74 -13.36 26.25 2.52
C ASN A 74 -12.73 26.80 3.80
N ASN A 75 -11.48 26.45 4.10
CA ASN A 75 -10.75 26.87 5.28
C ASN A 75 -9.21 26.87 5.07
N PRO A 76 -8.66 27.95 4.49
CA PRO A 76 -7.23 28.07 4.19
C PRO A 76 -6.29 27.95 5.40
N GLU A 77 -6.78 28.19 6.62
CA GLU A 77 -5.97 28.05 7.83
C GLU A 77 -5.62 26.59 8.12
N TRP A 78 -6.59 25.68 7.98
CA TRP A 78 -6.36 24.24 8.20
C TRP A 78 -5.42 23.65 7.15
N CYS A 79 -5.58 24.02 5.88
CA CYS A 79 -4.64 23.64 4.82
C CYS A 79 -3.20 24.02 5.18
N ARG A 80 -2.97 25.25 5.68
CA ARG A 80 -1.63 25.67 6.14
C ARG A 80 -1.10 24.83 7.30
N LYS A 81 -1.96 24.34 8.21
CA LYS A 81 -1.53 23.49 9.32
C LYS A 81 -1.10 22.10 8.83
N PHE A 82 -1.85 21.47 7.92
CA PHE A 82 -1.46 20.18 7.34
C PHE A 82 -0.17 20.28 6.51
N VAL A 83 -0.10 21.28 5.62
CA VAL A 83 1.11 21.57 4.83
C VAL A 83 2.31 21.87 5.75
N GLY A 84 2.08 22.57 6.86
CA GLY A 84 3.11 22.83 7.87
C GLY A 84 3.65 21.55 8.54
N LEU A 85 2.80 20.56 8.80
CA LEU A 85 3.24 19.25 9.29
C LEU A 85 4.12 18.53 8.26
N TYR A 86 3.71 18.51 6.99
CA TYR A 86 4.52 17.92 5.92
C TYR A 86 5.89 18.60 5.79
N HIS A 87 5.95 19.93 5.79
CA HIS A 87 7.23 20.64 5.73
C HIS A 87 8.16 20.36 6.91
N LYS A 88 7.60 20.08 8.09
CA LYS A 88 8.37 19.75 9.30
C LYS A 88 8.91 18.32 9.27
N TYR A 89 8.09 17.35 8.87
CA TYR A 89 8.37 15.93 9.05
C TYR A 89 8.75 15.19 7.77
N GLY A 90 8.23 15.61 6.60
CA GLY A 90 8.54 15.01 5.31
C GLY A 90 10.04 14.96 4.99
N PRO A 91 10.84 16.02 5.26
CA PRO A 91 12.29 15.95 5.07
C PRO A 91 12.97 14.88 5.94
N VAL A 92 12.47 14.65 7.16
CA VAL A 92 13.03 13.66 8.11
C VAL A 92 12.74 12.24 7.64
N GLU A 93 11.53 11.98 7.15
CA GLU A 93 11.15 10.69 6.54
C GLU A 93 12.13 10.29 5.42
N HIS A 94 12.47 11.24 4.56
CA HIS A 94 13.31 11.03 3.38
C HIS A 94 14.82 11.18 3.65
N ASP A 95 15.23 11.57 4.86
CA ASP A 95 16.64 11.78 5.20
C ASP A 95 17.41 10.45 5.25
N HIS A 96 18.29 10.20 4.29
CA HIS A 96 19.07 8.96 4.24
C HIS A 96 20.24 8.90 5.23
N SER A 97 20.55 10.00 5.92
CA SER A 97 21.58 10.03 6.97
C SER A 97 21.09 9.51 8.31
N LEU A 98 19.77 9.52 8.54
CA LEU A 98 19.15 9.02 9.76
C LEU A 98 18.80 7.53 9.66
N SER A 99 19.01 6.80 10.76
CA SER A 99 18.56 5.43 10.92
C SER A 99 17.03 5.34 11.00
N ILE A 100 16.47 4.13 10.86
CA ILE A 100 15.02 3.93 11.02
C ILE A 100 14.61 4.29 12.46
N GLU A 101 15.37 3.82 13.44
CA GLU A 101 15.15 4.06 14.87
C GLU A 101 15.17 5.55 15.22
N GLU A 102 16.05 6.33 14.60
CA GLU A 102 16.10 7.78 14.78
C GLU A 102 14.88 8.50 14.19
N LYS A 103 14.28 7.94 13.14
CA LYS A 103 13.09 8.52 12.48
C LYS A 103 11.78 8.16 13.15
N VAL A 104 11.69 6.99 13.80
CA VAL A 104 10.43 6.48 14.40
C VAL A 104 9.73 7.53 15.27
N PRO A 105 10.38 8.21 16.24
CA PRO A 105 9.71 9.20 17.08
C PRO A 105 9.16 10.40 16.30
N PHE A 106 9.81 10.78 15.19
CA PHE A 106 9.32 11.86 14.33
C PHE A 106 8.09 11.43 13.53
N MET A 107 8.05 10.18 13.05
CA MET A 107 6.89 9.66 12.33
C MET A 107 5.69 9.48 13.27
N GLU A 108 5.90 8.95 14.48
CA GLU A 108 4.85 8.89 15.51
C GLU A 108 4.28 10.28 15.80
N ALA A 109 5.15 11.25 16.05
CA ALA A 109 4.73 12.63 16.32
C ALA A 109 3.99 13.25 15.13
N TRP A 110 4.43 13.00 13.90
CA TRP A 110 3.77 13.52 12.70
C TRP A 110 2.36 12.95 12.55
N TRP A 111 2.21 11.63 12.68
CA TRP A 111 0.92 10.97 12.57
C TRP A 111 -0.04 11.41 13.68
N GLN A 112 0.42 11.42 14.93
CA GLN A 112 -0.38 11.89 16.08
C GLN A 112 -0.87 13.32 15.89
N GLN A 113 0.02 14.25 15.50
CA GLN A 113 -0.38 15.63 15.23
C GLN A 113 -1.33 15.75 14.05
N SER A 114 -1.17 14.92 13.02
CA SER A 114 -2.08 14.92 11.86
C SER A 114 -3.47 14.43 12.27
N HIS A 115 -3.56 13.36 13.06
CA HIS A 115 -4.81 12.83 13.59
C HIS A 115 -5.50 13.82 14.52
N GLU A 116 -4.76 14.43 15.45
CA GLU A 116 -5.29 15.49 16.32
C GLU A 116 -5.82 16.68 15.52
N LEU A 117 -5.12 17.05 14.45
CA LEU A 117 -5.52 18.17 13.59
C LEU A 117 -6.83 17.86 12.85
N ILE A 118 -7.02 16.62 12.40
CA ILE A 118 -8.28 16.15 11.80
C ILE A 118 -9.41 16.19 12.84
N ILE A 119 -9.19 15.66 14.05
CA ILE A 119 -10.19 15.66 15.13
C ILE A 119 -10.58 17.11 15.51
N LYS A 120 -9.58 17.97 15.75
CA LYS A 120 -9.80 19.40 16.08
C LYS A 120 -10.48 20.16 14.94
N GLY A 121 -10.31 19.71 13.70
CA GLY A 121 -10.96 20.27 12.53
C GLY A 121 -12.48 20.03 12.49
N GLY A 122 -12.99 19.05 13.25
CA GLY A 122 -14.42 18.77 13.34
C GLY A 122 -15.02 18.38 11.99
N PHE A 123 -14.32 17.56 11.21
CA PHE A 123 -14.81 17.08 9.92
C PHE A 123 -15.93 16.06 10.11
N ASN A 124 -17.05 16.24 9.40
CA ASN A 124 -18.13 15.26 9.38
C ASN A 124 -17.89 14.20 8.29
N ARG A 125 -18.52 13.03 8.46
CA ARG A 125 -18.38 11.91 7.54
C ARG A 125 -18.75 12.25 6.10
N GLN A 126 -19.79 13.06 5.90
CA GLN A 126 -20.25 13.44 4.56
C GLN A 126 -19.28 14.38 3.86
N ALA A 127 -18.71 15.36 4.55
CA ALA A 127 -17.71 16.25 3.96
C ALA A 127 -16.45 15.48 3.59
N ILE A 128 -16.04 14.50 4.39
CA ILE A 128 -14.91 13.62 4.05
C ILE A 128 -15.24 12.80 2.80
N ASP A 129 -16.43 12.20 2.71
CA ASP A 129 -16.90 11.48 1.52
C ASP A 129 -16.85 12.38 0.28
N ASP A 130 -17.36 13.61 0.39
CA ASP A 130 -17.29 14.61 -0.67
C ASP A 130 -15.84 14.98 -1.03
N TYR A 131 -14.93 15.11 -0.06
CA TYR A 131 -13.52 15.39 -0.32
C TYR A 131 -12.85 14.23 -1.06
N VAL A 132 -13.15 12.99 -0.68
CA VAL A 132 -12.63 11.79 -1.33
C VAL A 132 -13.17 11.68 -2.77
N ALA A 133 -14.44 12.01 -3.00
CA ALA A 133 -15.02 12.02 -4.35
C ALA A 133 -14.33 13.01 -5.31
N HIS A 134 -13.69 14.07 -4.79
CA HIS A 134 -13.02 15.12 -5.58
C HIS A 134 -11.49 15.13 -5.41
N CYS A 135 -10.91 14.18 -4.68
CA CYS A 135 -9.47 14.13 -4.47
C CYS A 135 -8.72 13.66 -5.72
N ASN A 136 -7.42 13.98 -5.82
CA ASN A 136 -6.56 13.51 -6.90
C ASN A 136 -5.84 12.20 -6.53
N ILE A 137 -6.54 11.28 -5.85
CA ILE A 137 -6.06 9.90 -5.69
C ILE A 137 -6.44 9.16 -6.98
N GLN A 138 -5.46 8.53 -7.62
CA GLN A 138 -5.68 7.72 -8.82
C GLN A 138 -5.01 6.37 -8.64
N LEU A 139 -5.67 5.28 -9.01
CA LEU A 139 -5.02 3.96 -9.00
C LEU A 139 -3.98 3.86 -10.13
N ARG A 140 -2.92 3.06 -9.90
CA ARG A 140 -2.03 2.62 -10.98
C ARG A 140 -2.83 1.93 -12.07
N ASP A 141 -2.34 2.07 -13.30
CA ASP A 141 -3.00 1.44 -14.45
C ASP A 141 -3.12 -0.07 -14.20
N ASN A 142 -4.31 -0.63 -14.46
CA ASN A 142 -4.64 -2.05 -14.27
C ASN A 142 -4.66 -2.56 -12.81
N ALA A 143 -4.63 -1.68 -11.80
CA ALA A 143 -4.82 -2.09 -10.41
C ALA A 143 -6.25 -2.60 -10.12
N ASP A 144 -7.25 -2.05 -10.82
CA ASP A 144 -8.64 -2.53 -10.80
C ASP A 144 -8.77 -3.96 -11.33
N ILE A 145 -8.08 -4.26 -12.44
CA ILE A 145 -8.01 -5.61 -13.01
C ILE A 145 -7.37 -6.57 -12.02
N MET A 146 -6.27 -6.16 -11.38
CA MET A 146 -5.58 -6.96 -10.37
C MET A 146 -6.51 -7.33 -9.21
N MET A 147 -7.17 -6.33 -8.61
CA MET A 147 -8.10 -6.53 -7.49
C MET A 147 -9.27 -7.43 -7.88
N LYS A 148 -9.86 -7.22 -9.05
CA LYS A 148 -10.96 -8.05 -9.55
C LYS A 148 -10.53 -9.50 -9.74
N LYS A 149 -9.34 -9.75 -10.28
CA LYS A 149 -8.82 -11.10 -10.49
C LYS A 149 -8.51 -11.81 -9.18
N MET A 150 -7.93 -11.12 -8.19
CA MET A 150 -7.74 -11.68 -6.86
C MET A 150 -9.08 -12.11 -6.22
N SER A 151 -10.13 -11.29 -6.37
CA SER A 151 -11.48 -11.64 -5.91
C SER A 151 -12.02 -12.90 -6.61
N LEU A 152 -11.90 -12.98 -7.94
CA LEU A 152 -12.34 -14.15 -8.73
C LEU A 152 -11.63 -15.45 -8.34
N HIS A 153 -10.35 -15.37 -7.97
CA HIS A 153 -9.53 -16.52 -7.54
C HIS A 153 -9.54 -16.73 -6.03
N ALA A 154 -10.39 -16.02 -5.27
CA ALA A 154 -10.47 -16.09 -3.82
C ALA A 154 -9.10 -15.92 -3.12
N VAL A 155 -8.25 -15.04 -3.64
CA VAL A 155 -6.95 -14.69 -3.05
C VAL A 155 -7.16 -13.56 -2.04
N PRO A 156 -6.84 -13.75 -0.75
CA PRO A 156 -6.91 -12.71 0.25
C PRO A 156 -5.98 -11.57 -0.12
N PHE A 157 -6.53 -10.37 -0.09
CA PHE A 157 -5.83 -9.15 -0.41
C PHE A 157 -5.87 -8.21 0.78
N ILE A 158 -4.71 -7.93 1.35
CA ILE A 158 -4.57 -7.03 2.49
C ILE A 158 -3.99 -5.72 1.98
N ILE A 159 -4.77 -4.64 2.13
CA ILE A 159 -4.28 -3.28 1.97
C ILE A 159 -3.76 -2.83 3.34
N PHE A 160 -2.43 -2.81 3.49
CA PHE A 160 -1.76 -2.48 4.75
C PHE A 160 -1.06 -1.12 4.65
N SER A 161 -1.78 -0.08 5.08
CA SER A 161 -1.40 1.30 4.81
C SER A 161 -1.19 2.12 6.08
N ALA A 162 -0.12 2.91 6.08
CA ALA A 162 0.09 3.96 7.06
C ALA A 162 -0.78 5.21 6.77
N GLY A 163 -1.56 5.20 5.69
CA GLY A 163 -2.53 6.24 5.37
C GLY A 163 -3.73 6.25 6.33
N ILE A 164 -4.89 6.64 5.79
CA ILE A 164 -6.16 6.69 6.53
C ILE A 164 -7.10 5.66 5.92
N GLY A 165 -7.36 4.58 6.64
CA GLY A 165 -8.14 3.44 6.14
C GLY A 165 -9.57 3.80 5.77
N THR A 166 -10.21 4.71 6.49
CA THR A 166 -11.55 5.21 6.15
C THR A 166 -11.56 5.92 4.79
N ILE A 167 -10.50 6.66 4.44
CA ILE A 167 -10.37 7.32 3.13
C ILE A 167 -10.17 6.28 2.03
N ILE A 168 -9.32 5.27 2.27
CA ILE A 168 -9.13 4.15 1.34
C ILE A 168 -10.47 3.44 1.08
N GLU A 169 -11.21 3.14 2.15
CA GLU A 169 -12.50 2.47 2.05
C GLU A 169 -13.52 3.30 1.25
N MET A 170 -13.65 4.60 1.54
CA MET A 170 -14.51 5.52 0.78
C MET A 170 -14.09 5.60 -0.68
N TYR A 171 -12.79 5.75 -0.96
CA TYR A 171 -12.26 5.82 -2.32
C TYR A 171 -12.58 4.56 -3.12
N LEU A 172 -12.34 3.37 -2.54
CA LEU A 172 -12.67 2.09 -3.19
C LEU A 172 -14.19 1.95 -3.43
N LYS A 173 -15.04 2.41 -2.50
CA LYS A 173 -16.49 2.44 -2.69
C LYS A 173 -16.91 3.38 -3.81
N HIS A 174 -16.34 4.58 -3.93
CA HIS A 174 -16.62 5.46 -5.07
C HIS A 174 -16.16 4.84 -6.39
N LYS A 175 -15.00 4.17 -6.39
CA LYS A 175 -14.41 3.60 -7.61
C LYS A 175 -15.12 2.34 -8.11
N PHE A 176 -15.52 1.46 -7.18
CA PHE A 176 -16.00 0.11 -7.48
C PHE A 176 -17.43 -0.19 -6.99
N GLY A 177 -18.06 0.74 -6.28
CA GLY A 177 -19.38 0.57 -5.65
C GLY A 177 -19.36 -0.19 -4.33
N ARG A 178 -18.28 -0.94 -4.04
CA ARG A 178 -18.07 -1.68 -2.79
C ARG A 178 -16.59 -2.02 -2.62
N VAL A 179 -16.21 -2.40 -1.40
CA VAL A 179 -14.96 -3.14 -1.15
C VAL A 179 -15.25 -4.63 -1.37
N GLU A 180 -14.36 -5.32 -2.07
CA GLU A 180 -14.52 -6.75 -2.36
C GLU A 180 -14.36 -7.60 -1.09
N PRO A 181 -15.10 -8.72 -0.91
CA PRO A 181 -15.07 -9.49 0.33
C PRO A 181 -13.73 -10.17 0.67
N ASN A 182 -12.85 -10.34 -0.32
CA ASN A 182 -11.48 -10.85 -0.11
C ASN A 182 -10.49 -9.73 0.24
N THR A 183 -10.93 -8.47 0.29
CA THR A 183 -10.09 -7.30 0.55
C THR A 183 -10.23 -6.83 1.99
N HIS A 184 -9.11 -6.78 2.71
CA HIS A 184 -9.02 -6.35 4.10
C HIS A 184 -8.19 -5.07 4.18
N ILE A 185 -8.71 -4.04 4.85
CA ILE A 185 -8.01 -2.76 5.01
C ILE A 185 -7.47 -2.70 6.44
N VAL A 186 -6.14 -2.67 6.57
CA VAL A 186 -5.42 -2.54 7.84
C VAL A 186 -4.70 -1.19 7.80
N SER A 187 -5.25 -0.21 8.51
CA SER A 187 -4.78 1.18 8.46
C SER A 187 -5.35 2.00 9.63
N ASN A 188 -5.01 3.29 9.70
CA ASN A 188 -5.56 4.20 10.70
C ASN A 188 -7.02 4.54 10.36
N MET A 189 -7.97 3.95 11.09
CA MET A 189 -9.40 4.14 10.87
C MET A 189 -9.93 5.33 11.67
N MET A 190 -10.72 6.20 11.04
CA MET A 190 -11.42 7.28 11.74
C MET A 190 -12.63 6.73 12.50
N GLY A 191 -12.73 7.08 13.79
CA GLY A 191 -13.93 6.93 14.60
C GLY A 191 -14.83 8.16 14.45
N PHE A 192 -16.14 7.94 14.37
CA PHE A 192 -17.14 9.00 14.30
C PHE A 192 -18.04 8.97 15.53
N ASP A 193 -18.38 10.15 16.06
CA ASP A 193 -19.35 10.30 17.13
C ASP A 193 -20.80 10.10 16.66
N GLU A 194 -21.76 10.19 17.59
CA GLU A 194 -23.20 10.05 17.30
C GLU A 194 -23.73 11.10 16.31
N ASN A 195 -23.04 12.24 16.20
CA ASN A 195 -23.39 13.32 15.29
C ASN A 195 -22.67 13.19 13.92
N GLY A 196 -21.85 12.15 13.74
CA GLY A 196 -21.13 11.88 12.50
C GLY A 196 -19.85 12.69 12.31
N PHE A 197 -19.27 13.24 13.38
CA PHE A 197 -17.99 13.97 13.36
C PHE A 197 -16.83 13.08 13.79
N VAL A 198 -15.66 13.28 13.18
CA VAL A 198 -14.44 12.54 13.56
C VAL A 198 -14.04 12.90 14.99
N ASN A 199 -13.93 11.89 15.86
CA ASN A 199 -13.58 12.09 17.27
C ASN A 199 -12.39 11.23 17.75
N ALA A 200 -11.97 10.24 16.96
CA ALA A 200 -10.89 9.33 17.33
C ALA A 200 -10.23 8.72 16.08
N PHE A 201 -9.08 8.09 16.27
CA PHE A 201 -8.47 7.16 15.34
C PHE A 201 -8.28 5.79 16.02
N SER A 202 -8.28 4.72 15.24
CA SER A 202 -8.00 3.38 15.73
C SER A 202 -6.58 3.24 16.25
N GLU A 203 -6.41 2.42 17.28
CA GLU A 203 -5.11 2.01 17.82
C GLU A 203 -4.83 0.53 17.46
N PRO A 204 -3.55 0.12 17.33
CA PRO A 204 -2.35 0.95 17.46
C PRO A 204 -2.13 1.85 16.25
N LEU A 205 -1.44 2.97 16.46
CA LEU A 205 -1.00 3.86 15.39
C LEU A 205 -0.13 3.15 14.34
N ILE A 206 -0.51 3.25 13.06
CA ILE A 206 0.24 2.71 11.93
C ILE A 206 0.95 3.85 11.18
N HIS A 207 2.27 3.90 11.26
CA HIS A 207 3.15 4.77 10.48
C HIS A 207 4.09 3.94 9.59
N VAL A 208 4.88 4.60 8.73
CA VAL A 208 5.73 3.96 7.69
C VAL A 208 6.74 2.91 8.21
N PHE A 209 7.09 2.91 9.51
CA PHE A 209 8.10 2.02 10.09
C PHE A 209 7.56 0.98 11.08
N CYS A 210 6.26 0.94 11.36
CA CYS A 210 5.67 -0.04 12.29
C CYS A 210 4.74 -1.06 11.61
N LYS A 211 4.77 -1.15 10.27
CA LYS A 211 3.97 -2.11 9.52
C LYS A 211 4.58 -3.52 9.62
N ASN A 212 4.07 -4.31 10.55
CA ASN A 212 4.41 -5.73 10.69
C ASN A 212 3.16 -6.53 11.04
N SER A 213 3.24 -7.86 11.04
CA SER A 213 2.07 -8.72 11.23
C SER A 213 1.38 -8.58 12.60
N SER A 214 2.03 -8.00 13.62
CA SER A 214 1.43 -7.81 14.95
C SER A 214 0.23 -6.86 14.95
N VAL A 215 0.07 -6.05 13.89
CA VAL A 215 -1.08 -5.15 13.74
C VAL A 215 -2.12 -5.67 12.73
N LEU A 216 -1.96 -6.89 12.21
CA LEU A 216 -2.99 -7.52 11.40
C LEU A 216 -4.21 -7.89 12.26
N PRO A 217 -5.43 -7.86 11.70
CA PRO A 217 -6.64 -8.26 12.41
C PRO A 217 -6.51 -9.68 12.94
N ALA A 218 -6.90 -9.89 14.19
CA ALA A 218 -6.98 -11.23 14.80
C ALA A 218 -8.39 -11.83 14.70
N ASP A 219 -9.28 -11.28 13.86
CA ASP A 219 -10.64 -11.78 13.75
C ASP A 219 -10.71 -13.12 13.01
N LEU A 220 -11.75 -13.90 13.31
CA LEU A 220 -11.92 -15.26 12.80
C LEU A 220 -12.05 -15.30 11.27
N THR A 221 -12.73 -14.30 10.67
CA THR A 221 -12.96 -14.29 9.22
C THR A 221 -11.65 -14.09 8.48
N PHE A 222 -10.83 -13.14 8.93
CA PHE A 222 -9.51 -12.92 8.40
C PHE A 222 -8.62 -14.15 8.59
N SER A 223 -8.57 -14.70 9.81
CA SER A 223 -7.76 -15.87 10.16
C SER A 223 -8.09 -17.09 9.29
N GLU A 224 -9.38 -17.37 9.06
CA GLU A 224 -9.83 -18.47 8.20
C GLU A 224 -9.44 -18.26 6.74
N GLN A 225 -9.51 -17.04 6.22
CA GLN A 225 -9.16 -16.75 4.83
C GLN A 225 -7.66 -16.90 4.55
N ILE A 226 -6.80 -16.57 5.51
CA ILE A 226 -5.33 -16.68 5.37
C ILE A 226 -4.78 -18.05 5.78
N HIS A 227 -5.57 -18.87 6.47
CA HIS A 227 -5.12 -20.17 6.98
C HIS A 227 -4.59 -21.08 5.85
N GLY A 228 -3.39 -21.64 6.05
CA GLY A 228 -2.74 -22.52 5.07
C GLY A 228 -2.11 -21.81 3.86
N ARG A 229 -2.20 -20.48 3.76
CA ARG A 229 -1.57 -19.70 2.68
C ARG A 229 -0.13 -19.36 3.05
N LYS A 230 0.80 -20.03 2.38
CA LYS A 230 2.24 -19.98 2.67
C LYS A 230 3.03 -19.08 1.72
N ASN A 231 2.42 -18.66 0.60
CA ASN A 231 3.06 -17.84 -0.40
C ASN A 231 2.50 -16.42 -0.31
N VAL A 232 3.40 -15.43 -0.17
CA VAL A 232 3.01 -14.03 0.05
C VAL A 232 3.63 -13.13 -0.98
N ILE A 233 2.82 -12.39 -1.73
CA ILE A 233 3.34 -11.25 -2.51
C ILE A 233 3.21 -10.00 -1.65
N LEU A 234 4.34 -9.33 -1.39
CA LEU A 234 4.38 -8.02 -0.75
C LEU A 234 4.61 -6.95 -1.81
N MET A 235 3.83 -5.88 -1.75
CA MET A 235 4.00 -4.71 -2.62
C MET A 235 4.10 -3.44 -1.78
N GLY A 236 5.09 -2.60 -2.07
CA GLY A 236 5.27 -1.34 -1.35
C GLY A 236 6.20 -0.39 -2.08
N ASP A 237 6.14 0.89 -1.72
CA ASP A 237 6.98 1.95 -2.28
C ASP A 237 7.95 2.53 -1.25
N SER A 238 7.93 2.04 -0.01
CA SER A 238 8.89 2.37 1.03
C SER A 238 9.67 1.12 1.49
N VAL A 239 10.87 1.32 2.05
CA VAL A 239 11.63 0.20 2.65
C VAL A 239 10.90 -0.44 3.83
N GLY A 240 10.06 0.31 4.55
CA GLY A 240 9.25 -0.21 5.65
C GLY A 240 8.26 -1.29 5.20
N ASP A 241 7.77 -1.18 3.97
CA ASP A 241 6.80 -2.14 3.42
C ASP A 241 7.41 -3.51 3.12
N ALA A 242 8.73 -3.59 2.97
CA ALA A 242 9.43 -4.86 2.82
C ALA A 242 9.31 -5.76 4.07
N PHE A 243 8.83 -5.24 5.20
CA PHE A 243 8.72 -5.97 6.47
C PHE A 243 7.26 -6.21 6.91
N MET A 244 6.29 -6.00 6.02
CA MET A 244 4.87 -6.25 6.31
C MET A 244 4.58 -7.73 6.63
N ASP A 245 5.45 -8.66 6.21
CA ASP A 245 5.36 -10.10 6.53
C ASP A 245 6.02 -10.49 7.86
N VAL A 246 6.70 -9.58 8.57
CA VAL A 246 7.44 -9.92 9.79
C VAL A 246 6.48 -10.19 10.95
N GLY A 247 6.65 -11.34 11.62
CA GLY A 247 5.92 -11.75 12.83
C GLY A 247 4.84 -12.82 12.62
N VAL A 248 4.70 -13.37 11.40
CA VAL A 248 3.92 -14.59 11.19
C VAL A 248 4.69 -15.78 11.75
N GLU A 249 4.04 -16.61 12.57
CA GLU A 249 4.68 -17.76 13.25
C GLU A 249 5.09 -18.90 12.29
N GLU A 250 4.53 -18.96 11.09
CA GLU A 250 4.89 -19.93 10.05
C GLU A 250 5.90 -19.35 9.04
N GLU A 251 6.86 -20.18 8.61
CA GLU A 251 7.80 -19.82 7.55
C GLU A 251 7.05 -19.62 6.22
N GLN A 252 6.86 -18.36 5.84
CA GLN A 252 6.22 -17.96 4.58
C GLN A 252 7.26 -17.74 3.49
N LEU A 253 6.95 -18.18 2.27
CA LEU A 253 7.72 -17.81 1.09
C LEU A 253 7.21 -16.45 0.60
N SER A 254 7.96 -15.38 0.85
CA SER A 254 7.59 -14.03 0.40
C SER A 254 8.32 -13.59 -0.87
N LEU A 255 7.57 -13.04 -1.83
CA LEU A 255 8.05 -12.34 -3.01
C LEU A 255 7.79 -10.84 -2.81
N LYS A 256 8.85 -10.04 -2.77
CA LYS A 256 8.78 -8.61 -2.43
C LYS A 256 8.97 -7.76 -3.69
N ILE A 257 7.98 -6.93 -4.00
CA ILE A 257 7.95 -6.04 -5.15
C ILE A 257 7.96 -4.59 -4.65
N GLY A 258 9.04 -3.86 -4.94
CA GLY A 258 9.24 -2.48 -4.53
C GLY A 258 8.98 -1.50 -5.67
N PHE A 259 8.26 -0.41 -5.42
CA PHE A 259 8.06 0.68 -6.38
C PHE A 259 8.98 1.85 -6.05
N VAL A 260 9.88 2.22 -6.96
CA VAL A 260 10.72 3.41 -6.83
C VAL A 260 10.16 4.52 -7.71
N ASN A 261 9.47 5.47 -7.07
CA ASN A 261 8.72 6.52 -7.74
C ASN A 261 9.50 7.84 -7.93
N HIS A 262 10.60 8.03 -7.19
CA HIS A 262 11.41 9.25 -7.22
C HIS A 262 12.85 8.93 -6.83
N ASP A 263 13.76 9.90 -6.97
CA ASP A 263 15.18 9.79 -6.56
C ASP A 263 15.83 8.45 -7.01
N VAL A 264 15.51 8.01 -8.23
CA VAL A 264 15.86 6.68 -8.76
C VAL A 264 17.33 6.35 -8.54
N ASP A 265 18.22 7.29 -8.87
CA ASP A 265 19.68 7.14 -8.77
C ASP A 265 20.17 6.89 -7.33
N LYS A 266 19.38 7.28 -6.33
CA LYS A 266 19.72 7.11 -4.90
C LYS A 266 19.04 5.90 -4.29
N LEU A 267 17.84 5.56 -4.75
CA LEU A 267 16.99 4.58 -4.08
C LEU A 267 17.11 3.17 -4.66
N VAL A 268 17.36 3.00 -5.96
CA VAL A 268 17.33 1.66 -6.58
C VAL A 268 18.27 0.67 -5.90
N ASP A 269 19.54 1.03 -5.70
CA ASP A 269 20.52 0.14 -5.05
C ASP A 269 20.14 -0.21 -3.61
N LYS A 270 19.53 0.75 -2.89
CA LYS A 270 19.00 0.51 -1.55
C LYS A 270 17.85 -0.48 -1.60
N TYR A 271 16.88 -0.28 -2.50
CA TYR A 271 15.68 -1.10 -2.62
C TYR A 271 16.00 -2.53 -3.05
N LEU A 272 17.00 -2.72 -3.91
CA LEU A 272 17.49 -4.03 -4.33
C LEU A 272 18.06 -4.89 -3.17
N ASN A 273 18.31 -4.30 -1.99
CA ASN A 273 18.68 -5.06 -0.80
C ASN A 273 17.47 -5.60 0.00
N TYR A 274 16.27 -5.07 -0.23
CA TYR A 274 15.05 -5.39 0.53
C TYR A 274 13.97 -6.04 -0.34
N PHE A 275 13.96 -5.78 -1.63
CA PHE A 275 12.98 -6.27 -2.59
C PHE A 275 13.60 -7.23 -3.61
N ASP A 276 12.86 -8.28 -3.98
CA ASP A 276 13.26 -9.21 -5.04
C ASP A 276 13.15 -8.54 -6.42
N ILE A 277 12.09 -7.77 -6.62
CA ILE A 277 11.78 -7.05 -7.86
C ILE A 277 11.61 -5.58 -7.50
N VAL A 278 12.35 -4.70 -8.19
CA VAL A 278 12.21 -3.24 -8.06
C VAL A 278 11.68 -2.69 -9.38
N LEU A 279 10.58 -1.94 -9.31
CA LEU A 279 9.92 -1.28 -10.43
C LEU A 279 10.25 0.20 -10.41
N VAL A 280 10.95 0.67 -11.44
CA VAL A 280 11.45 2.04 -11.54
C VAL A 280 10.49 2.86 -12.40
N ASP A 281 9.90 3.90 -11.81
CA ASP A 281 8.94 4.80 -12.49
C ASP A 281 7.78 4.07 -13.18
N ASP A 282 7.32 2.96 -12.59
CA ASP A 282 6.19 2.19 -13.10
C ASP A 282 4.87 2.66 -12.44
N GLN A 283 4.03 3.34 -13.23
CA GLN A 283 2.68 3.78 -12.81
C GLN A 283 1.58 2.75 -13.16
N SER A 284 1.96 1.48 -13.36
CA SER A 284 1.06 0.37 -13.68
C SER A 284 1.20 -0.81 -12.71
N MET A 285 0.22 -1.70 -12.74
CA MET A 285 0.24 -3.01 -12.08
C MET A 285 0.52 -4.14 -13.09
N ASP A 286 1.16 -3.85 -14.23
CA ASP A 286 1.37 -4.83 -15.30
C ASP A 286 2.28 -5.98 -14.87
N VAL A 287 3.39 -5.67 -14.18
CA VAL A 287 4.31 -6.70 -13.67
C VAL A 287 3.63 -7.58 -12.61
N PRO A 288 3.00 -7.03 -11.55
CA PRO A 288 2.22 -7.82 -10.60
C PRO A 288 1.13 -8.65 -11.27
N ASN A 289 0.35 -8.08 -12.20
CA ASN A 289 -0.69 -8.80 -12.92
C ASN A 289 -0.12 -9.99 -13.70
N ARG A 290 0.99 -9.83 -14.43
CA ARG A 290 1.60 -10.94 -15.19
C ARG A 290 2.09 -12.07 -14.28
N ILE A 291 2.61 -11.74 -13.10
CA ILE A 291 2.99 -12.75 -12.10
C ILE A 291 1.75 -13.48 -11.59
N LEU A 292 0.69 -12.76 -11.23
CA LEU A 292 -0.57 -13.35 -10.78
C LEU A 292 -1.20 -14.26 -11.84
N GLU A 293 -1.22 -13.84 -13.12
CA GLU A 293 -1.71 -14.69 -14.22
C GLU A 293 -0.97 -16.02 -14.33
N ALA A 294 0.36 -15.99 -14.16
CA ALA A 294 1.16 -17.21 -14.19
C ALA A 294 0.80 -18.16 -13.04
N ILE A 295 0.48 -17.61 -11.86
CA ILE A 295 0.04 -18.38 -10.68
C ILE A 295 -1.36 -18.97 -10.91
N TYR A 296 -2.28 -18.20 -11.48
CA TYR A 296 -3.67 -18.62 -11.74
C TYR A 296 -3.78 -19.67 -12.85
N ALA A 297 -2.83 -19.71 -13.78
CA ALA A 297 -2.85 -20.65 -14.90
C ALA A 297 -2.79 -22.14 -14.48
N LYS A 298 -2.46 -22.45 -13.21
CA LYS A 298 -2.50 -23.81 -12.66
C LYS A 298 -3.88 -24.19 -12.08
N SER A 299 -4.78 -23.24 -11.86
CA SER A 299 -6.07 -23.48 -11.17
C SER A 299 -7.12 -24.24 -12.01
N TYR A 300 -6.70 -25.04 -13.00
CA TYR A 300 -7.55 -25.93 -13.81
C TYR A 300 -6.90 -27.29 -14.01
#